data_AF-A0A833VX35-F1
#
_entry.id   AF-A0A833VX35-F1
#
_cell.length_a   1.000
_cell.length_b   1.000
_cell.length_c   1.000
_cell.angle_alpha   90.00
_cell.angle_beta   90.00
_cell.angle_gamma   90.00
#
_symmetry.space_group_name_H-M   'P 1'
#
loop_
_entity.id
_entity.type
_entity.pdbx_description
1 polymer ?
#
loop_
_entity_poly.entity_id
_entity_poly.type
_entity_poly.pdbx_seq_one_letter_code
_entity_poly.pdbx_strand_id
1 'polypeptide(L)'
;MKLPKQPPPPPSLLDVELVRAVRRAVGSAPRPADYVEALQLFTEPLSAIPLPVQCDVDTAQAFRDASREEIMLNGVRFVGDHRIEAFVAAVKRIVSAHVGGEEHPDRALLVADRVMRSCSRTLSGADSFFAVHELFASPDVLIKPRGGEPPIPLDVILGRDFEDHRFKCRIKCVNLFGLYSNEDIELLLRSDREDLDAPLVALDAVVVERIDLTADKSSRRLTICSPDSNKTPTKFDLELRELF
;
A
#
# COMPACT_ATOMS: atom_id res chain seq x y z
N MET A 1 -24.95 -21.61 33.45
CA MET A 1 -24.11 -20.54 32.89
C MET A 1 -23.77 -20.88 31.45
N LYS A 2 -24.22 -20.10 30.47
CA LYS A 2 -23.81 -20.27 29.06
C LYS A 2 -22.52 -19.49 28.86
N LEU A 3 -21.46 -20.17 28.43
CA LEU A 3 -20.22 -19.51 28.01
C LEU A 3 -20.53 -18.51 26.88
N PRO A 4 -19.94 -17.30 26.90
CA PRO A 4 -20.09 -16.36 25.81
C PRO A 4 -19.55 -17.02 24.53
N LYS A 5 -20.34 -16.98 23.46
CA LYS A 5 -19.91 -17.42 22.13
C LYS A 5 -18.68 -16.59 21.76
N GLN A 6 -17.57 -17.25 21.45
CA GLN A 6 -16.43 -16.58 20.82
C GLN A 6 -16.93 -15.85 19.56
N PRO A 7 -16.51 -14.59 19.35
CA PRO A 7 -16.79 -13.93 18.09
C PRO A 7 -16.20 -14.76 16.95
N PRO A 8 -16.87 -14.79 15.77
CA PRO A 8 -16.31 -15.44 14.61
C PRO A 8 -14.89 -14.89 14.34
N PRO A 9 -13.95 -15.73 13.87
CA PRO A 9 -12.64 -15.25 13.50
C PRO A 9 -12.79 -14.09 12.49
N PRO A 10 -11.93 -13.06 12.58
CA PRO A 10 -11.98 -11.98 11.61
C PRO A 10 -11.89 -12.58 10.20
N PRO A 11 -12.62 -12.03 9.22
CA PRO A 11 -12.51 -12.47 7.84
C PRO A 11 -11.05 -12.43 7.41
N SER A 12 -10.59 -13.46 6.70
CA SER A 12 -9.25 -13.48 6.14
C SER A 12 -9.07 -12.27 5.23
N LEU A 13 -7.89 -11.65 5.29
CA LEU A 13 -7.55 -10.51 4.43
C LEU A 13 -7.64 -10.90 2.95
N LEU A 14 -7.28 -12.14 2.64
CA LEU A 14 -7.26 -12.70 1.29
C LEU A 14 -8.33 -13.79 1.09
N ASP A 15 -8.66 -14.03 -0.16
CA ASP A 15 -9.43 -15.21 -0.58
C ASP A 15 -8.61 -16.48 -0.27
N VAL A 16 -9.19 -17.35 0.55
CA VAL A 16 -8.56 -18.59 1.00
C VAL A 16 -8.23 -19.52 -0.18
N GLU A 17 -9.03 -19.54 -1.25
CA GLU A 17 -8.74 -20.37 -2.42
C GLU A 17 -7.55 -19.83 -3.21
N LEU A 18 -7.42 -18.51 -3.34
CA LEU A 18 -6.24 -17.88 -3.93
C LEU A 18 -4.99 -18.22 -3.13
N VAL A 19 -5.04 -18.07 -1.80
CA VAL A 19 -3.92 -18.41 -0.91
C VAL A 19 -3.51 -19.87 -1.06
N ARG A 20 -4.48 -20.80 -1.06
CA ARG A 20 -4.20 -22.22 -1.25
C ARG A 20 -3.61 -22.53 -2.62
N ALA A 21 -4.05 -21.85 -3.67
CA ALA A 21 -3.55 -22.05 -5.03
C ALA A 21 -2.11 -21.55 -5.17
N VAL A 22 -1.81 -20.35 -4.65
CA VAL A 22 -0.45 -19.78 -4.66
C VAL A 22 0.51 -20.64 -3.85
N ARG A 23 0.14 -21.03 -2.62
CA ARG A 23 0.98 -21.90 -1.79
C ARG A 23 1.23 -23.27 -2.41
N ARG A 24 0.25 -23.83 -3.12
CA ARG A 24 0.42 -25.09 -3.86
C ARG A 24 1.38 -24.94 -5.04
N ALA A 25 1.35 -23.82 -5.75
CA ALA A 25 2.26 -23.56 -6.86
C ALA A 25 3.70 -23.34 -6.39
N VAL A 26 3.89 -22.63 -5.26
CA VAL A 26 5.20 -22.44 -4.62
C VAL A 26 5.75 -23.76 -4.07
N GLY A 27 4.90 -24.59 -3.47
CA GLY A 27 5.29 -25.90 -2.92
C GLY A 27 5.92 -25.80 -1.52
N SER A 28 6.36 -26.95 -0.98
CA SER A 28 6.86 -27.07 0.40
C SER A 28 8.36 -26.82 0.55
N ALA A 29 9.14 -26.92 -0.53
CA ALA A 29 10.57 -26.66 -0.55
C ALA A 29 10.91 -25.80 -1.78
N PRO A 30 10.47 -24.53 -1.79
CA PRO A 30 10.48 -23.71 -2.98
C PRO A 30 11.89 -23.24 -3.36
N ARG A 31 12.18 -23.29 -4.65
CA ARG A 31 13.32 -22.61 -5.27
C ARG A 31 12.89 -21.18 -5.65
N PRO A 32 13.84 -20.25 -5.84
CA PRO A 32 13.52 -18.90 -6.30
C PRO A 32 12.64 -18.85 -7.55
N ALA A 33 12.86 -19.76 -8.50
CA ALA A 33 12.05 -19.87 -9.72
C ALA A 33 10.58 -20.19 -9.45
N ASP A 34 10.28 -21.00 -8.43
CA ASP A 34 8.91 -21.45 -8.13
C ASP A 34 8.05 -20.26 -7.64
N TYR A 35 8.66 -19.32 -6.92
CA TYR A 35 8.01 -18.05 -6.55
C TYR A 35 7.76 -17.14 -7.74
N VAL A 36 8.74 -17.01 -8.65
CA VAL A 36 8.60 -16.19 -9.85
C VAL A 36 7.52 -16.75 -10.77
N GLU A 37 7.50 -18.07 -10.96
CA GLU A 37 6.47 -18.78 -11.71
C GLU A 37 5.09 -18.59 -11.07
N ALA A 38 4.98 -18.64 -9.74
CA ALA A 38 3.72 -18.35 -9.05
C ALA A 38 3.25 -16.90 -9.27
N LEU A 39 4.14 -15.90 -9.19
CA LEU A 39 3.79 -14.50 -9.49
C LEU A 39 3.28 -14.33 -10.93
N GLN A 40 3.90 -15.00 -11.89
CA GLN A 40 3.49 -14.97 -13.29
C GLN A 40 2.15 -15.68 -13.50
N LEU A 41 1.99 -16.88 -12.93
CA LEU A 41 0.77 -17.68 -13.04
C LEU A 41 -0.44 -16.97 -12.43
N PHE A 42 -0.25 -16.28 -11.30
CA PHE A 42 -1.32 -15.58 -10.58
C PHE A 42 -1.30 -14.06 -10.78
N THR A 43 -0.67 -13.55 -11.84
CA THR A 43 -0.56 -12.10 -12.10
C THR A 43 -1.93 -11.41 -12.09
N GLU A 44 -2.95 -11.98 -12.74
CA GLU A 44 -4.28 -11.37 -12.79
C GLU A 44 -4.97 -11.35 -11.40
N PRO A 45 -5.10 -12.46 -10.65
CA PRO A 45 -5.62 -12.43 -9.28
C PRO A 45 -4.84 -11.52 -8.32
N LEU A 46 -3.53 -11.44 -8.48
CA LEU A 46 -2.66 -10.60 -7.64
C LEU A 46 -2.68 -9.12 -8.05
N SER A 47 -3.30 -8.76 -9.19
CA SER A 47 -3.33 -7.39 -9.69
C SER A 47 -4.35 -6.50 -8.99
N ALA A 48 -5.39 -7.07 -8.38
CA ALA A 48 -6.53 -6.30 -7.87
C ALA A 48 -7.18 -6.92 -6.62
N ILE A 49 -6.38 -7.30 -5.62
CA ILE A 49 -6.87 -7.86 -4.36
C ILE A 49 -7.66 -6.77 -3.61
N PRO A 50 -8.95 -6.98 -3.29
CA PRO A 50 -9.74 -6.00 -2.54
C PRO A 50 -9.25 -5.92 -1.09
N LEU A 51 -9.10 -4.70 -0.57
CA LEU A 51 -8.74 -4.43 0.81
C LEU A 51 -9.89 -3.74 1.57
N PRO A 52 -10.00 -3.94 2.90
CA PRO A 52 -10.97 -3.23 3.72
C PRO A 52 -10.69 -1.72 3.71
N VAL A 53 -11.75 -0.92 3.71
CA VAL A 53 -11.67 0.54 3.66
C VAL A 53 -11.51 1.16 5.05
N GLN A 54 -11.90 0.45 6.10
CA GLN A 54 -11.85 0.96 7.47
C GLN A 54 -10.41 1.25 7.89
N CYS A 55 -10.16 2.52 8.21
CA CYS A 55 -8.89 2.99 8.73
C CYS A 55 -9.17 3.62 10.11
N ASP A 56 -8.85 2.88 11.17
CA ASP A 56 -9.00 3.31 12.56
C ASP A 56 -7.83 4.20 13.02
N VAL A 57 -7.29 5.00 12.10
CA VAL A 57 -6.18 5.92 12.37
C VAL A 57 -6.75 7.30 12.69
N ASP A 58 -6.43 7.82 13.87
CA ASP A 58 -6.77 9.20 14.21
C ASP A 58 -5.87 10.21 13.48
N THR A 59 -6.30 11.47 13.42
CA THR A 59 -5.57 12.55 12.74
C THR A 59 -4.15 12.74 13.27
N ALA A 60 -3.94 12.54 14.58
CA ALA A 60 -2.64 12.76 15.20
C ALA A 60 -1.65 11.65 14.80
N GLN A 61 -2.10 10.40 14.75
CA GLN A 61 -1.33 9.29 14.22
C GLN A 61 -1.04 9.48 12.74
N ALA A 62 -2.05 9.85 11.94
CA ALA A 62 -1.86 10.11 10.51
C ALA A 62 -0.79 11.18 10.24
N PHE A 63 -0.78 12.25 11.03
CA PHE A 63 0.24 13.29 10.93
C PHE A 63 1.65 12.78 11.30
N ARG A 64 1.77 11.98 12.36
CA ARG A 64 3.05 11.36 12.76
C ARG A 64 3.57 10.36 11.73
N ASP A 65 2.68 9.63 11.08
CA ASP A 65 3.05 8.70 10.03
C ASP A 65 3.51 9.48 8.79
N ALA A 66 2.70 10.45 8.34
CA ALA A 66 3.03 11.30 7.20
C ALA A 66 4.37 12.02 7.35
N SER A 67 4.76 12.42 8.57
CA SER A 67 6.05 13.11 8.80
C SER A 67 7.29 12.26 8.57
N ARG A 68 7.15 10.94 8.60
CA ARG A 68 8.20 9.98 8.27
C ARG A 68 8.29 9.70 6.78
N GLU A 69 7.28 10.12 6.02
CA GLU A 69 7.18 9.84 4.59
C GLU A 69 7.76 10.96 3.73
N GLU A 70 8.22 10.54 2.54
CA GLU A 70 8.30 11.43 1.39
C GLU A 70 6.93 11.45 0.71
N ILE A 71 6.38 12.63 0.48
CA ILE A 71 5.02 12.77 -0.07
C ILE A 71 5.08 13.57 -1.36
N MET A 72 4.35 13.09 -2.36
CA MET A 72 4.03 13.82 -3.58
C MET A 72 2.53 14.13 -3.61
N LEU A 73 2.17 15.37 -3.93
CA LEU A 73 0.78 15.78 -4.19
C LEU A 73 0.69 16.33 -5.60
N ASN A 74 -0.13 15.70 -6.46
CA ASN A 74 -0.33 16.12 -7.85
C ASN A 74 0.99 16.31 -8.61
N GLY A 75 1.93 15.37 -8.43
CA GLY A 75 3.26 15.41 -9.06
C GLY A 75 4.28 16.34 -8.39
N VAL A 76 3.90 17.11 -7.36
CA VAL A 76 4.82 17.99 -6.61
C VAL A 76 5.32 17.28 -5.37
N ARG A 77 6.65 17.15 -5.23
CA ARG A 77 7.30 16.54 -4.06
C ARG A 77 7.50 17.55 -2.94
N PHE A 78 7.14 17.17 -1.72
CA PHE A 78 7.30 17.98 -0.51
C PHE A 78 8.60 17.58 0.19
N VAL A 79 9.54 18.53 0.32
CA VAL A 79 10.88 18.32 0.88
C VAL A 79 11.23 19.39 1.92
N GLY A 80 12.24 19.12 2.75
CA GLY A 80 12.70 20.03 3.81
C GLY A 80 11.98 19.84 5.16
N ASP A 81 12.26 20.74 6.09
CA ASP A 81 11.87 20.62 7.50
C ASP A 81 10.37 20.89 7.73
N HIS A 82 9.76 21.75 6.91
CA HIS A 82 8.33 22.10 6.98
C HIS A 82 7.47 21.39 5.91
N ARG A 83 7.97 20.26 5.39
CA ARG A 83 7.35 19.57 4.25
C ARG A 83 5.92 19.13 4.54
N ILE A 84 5.63 18.74 5.78
CA ILE A 84 4.31 18.22 6.16
C ILE A 84 3.32 19.36 6.36
N GLU A 85 3.74 20.46 6.96
CA GLU A 85 2.93 21.66 7.10
C GLU A 85 2.58 22.23 5.74
N ALA A 86 3.54 22.27 4.81
CA ALA A 86 3.32 22.66 3.43
C ALA A 86 2.34 21.70 2.71
N PHE A 87 2.49 20.39 2.90
CA PHE A 87 1.57 19.39 2.36
C PHE A 87 0.14 19.57 2.89
N VAL A 88 -0.01 19.69 4.22
CA VAL A 88 -1.31 19.94 4.87
C VAL A 88 -1.94 21.24 4.37
N ALA A 89 -1.16 22.31 4.22
CA ALA A 89 -1.63 23.58 3.70
C ALA A 89 -2.10 23.45 2.23
N ALA A 90 -1.36 22.71 1.41
CA ALA A 90 -1.73 22.44 0.02
C ALA A 90 -3.03 21.63 -0.08
N VAL A 91 -3.17 20.57 0.72
CA VAL A 91 -4.42 19.77 0.81
C VAL A 91 -5.58 20.66 1.22
N LYS A 92 -5.45 21.43 2.30
CA LYS A 92 -6.49 22.36 2.77
C LYS A 92 -6.89 23.36 1.69
N ARG A 93 -5.93 23.94 0.98
CA ARG A 93 -6.18 24.88 -0.12
C ARG A 93 -6.96 24.24 -1.26
N ILE A 94 -6.54 23.04 -1.71
CA ILE A 94 -7.23 22.32 -2.79
C ILE A 94 -8.64 21.96 -2.34
N VAL A 95 -8.81 21.39 -1.16
CA VAL A 95 -10.13 21.03 -0.62
C VAL A 95 -11.04 22.25 -0.52
N SER A 96 -10.58 23.34 0.09
CA SER A 96 -11.38 24.57 0.22
C SER A 96 -11.84 25.12 -1.13
N ALA A 97 -11.01 25.06 -2.16
CA ALA A 97 -11.39 25.50 -3.51
C ALA A 97 -12.50 24.63 -4.13
N HIS A 98 -12.64 23.37 -3.70
CA HIS A 98 -13.57 22.41 -4.29
C HIS A 98 -14.87 22.22 -3.50
N VAL A 99 -14.84 22.39 -2.18
CA VAL A 99 -16.01 22.16 -1.31
C VAL A 99 -16.62 23.44 -0.75
N GLY A 100 -16.20 24.61 -1.25
CA GLY A 100 -16.72 25.92 -0.85
C GLY A 100 -16.19 26.36 0.50
N GLY A 101 -14.88 26.26 0.75
CA GLY A 101 -14.28 26.35 2.09
C GLY A 101 -14.56 27.63 2.89
N GLU A 102 -14.84 28.77 2.26
CA GLU A 102 -15.29 29.98 2.98
C GLU A 102 -16.76 29.90 3.42
N GLU A 103 -17.62 29.30 2.60
CA GLU A 103 -19.04 29.09 2.89
C GLU A 103 -19.28 27.86 3.78
N HIS A 104 -18.38 26.88 3.73
CA HIS A 104 -18.48 25.58 4.38
C HIS A 104 -17.14 25.15 5.03
N PRO A 105 -16.62 25.91 6.01
CA PRO A 105 -15.32 25.63 6.63
C PRO A 105 -15.26 24.28 7.34
N ASP A 106 -16.34 23.86 8.01
CA ASP A 106 -16.39 22.57 8.70
C ASP A 106 -16.31 21.39 7.72
N ARG A 107 -17.00 21.50 6.57
CA ARG A 107 -16.93 20.49 5.52
C ARG A 107 -15.54 20.41 4.92
N ALA A 108 -14.90 21.55 4.66
CA ALA A 108 -13.53 21.60 4.16
C ALA A 108 -12.54 20.95 5.14
N LEU A 109 -12.71 21.19 6.45
CA LEU A 109 -11.88 20.55 7.47
C LEU A 109 -12.09 19.04 7.51
N LEU A 110 -13.33 18.55 7.49
CA LEU A 110 -13.63 17.11 7.49
C LEU A 110 -13.05 16.38 6.27
N VAL A 111 -13.16 17.00 5.10
CA VAL A 111 -12.63 16.43 3.85
C VAL A 111 -11.10 16.42 3.85
N ALA A 112 -10.47 17.51 4.30
CA ALA A 112 -9.02 17.57 4.44
C ALA A 112 -8.50 16.55 5.46
N ASP A 113 -9.17 16.42 6.60
CA ASP A 113 -8.84 15.43 7.63
C ASP A 113 -8.93 14.00 7.09
N ARG A 114 -9.99 13.68 6.32
CA ARG A 114 -10.12 12.37 5.67
C ARG A 114 -8.94 12.09 4.73
N VAL A 115 -8.54 13.05 3.90
CA VAL A 115 -7.37 12.91 3.02
C VAL A 115 -6.10 12.65 3.84
N MET A 116 -5.90 13.41 4.92
CA MET A 116 -4.74 13.24 5.79
C MET A 116 -4.71 11.85 6.46
N ARG A 117 -5.85 11.38 6.98
CA ARG A 117 -5.95 10.05 7.60
C ARG A 117 -5.65 8.92 6.62
N SER A 118 -6.13 9.01 5.39
CA SER A 118 -5.82 8.03 4.34
C SER A 118 -4.35 8.07 3.87
N CYS A 119 -3.58 9.10 4.21
CA CYS A 119 -2.14 9.14 3.93
C CYS A 119 -1.30 8.32 4.94
N SER A 120 -1.90 7.83 6.03
CA SER A 120 -1.21 6.96 6.98
C SER A 120 -0.85 5.62 6.32
N ARG A 121 0.43 5.26 6.38
CA ARG A 121 0.91 3.96 5.90
C ARG A 121 0.74 2.83 6.92
N THR A 122 0.27 3.10 8.13
CA THR A 122 0.09 2.05 9.16
C THR A 122 -0.79 0.92 8.61
N LEU A 123 -1.92 1.26 7.98
CA LEU A 123 -2.85 0.27 7.44
C LEU A 123 -2.35 -0.35 6.12
N SER A 124 -1.87 0.45 5.17
CA SER A 124 -1.37 -0.08 3.89
C SER A 124 -0.13 -0.96 4.06
N GLY A 125 0.76 -0.59 4.99
CA GLY A 125 1.92 -1.39 5.39
C GLY A 125 1.50 -2.73 5.97
N ALA A 126 0.61 -2.72 6.97
CA ALA A 126 0.09 -3.95 7.58
C ALA A 126 -0.60 -4.86 6.56
N ASP A 127 -1.54 -4.33 5.77
CA ASP A 127 -2.27 -5.10 4.76
C ASP A 127 -1.31 -5.76 3.76
N SER A 128 -0.35 -4.99 3.24
CA SER A 128 0.62 -5.51 2.28
C SER A 128 1.52 -6.59 2.88
N PHE A 129 2.00 -6.40 4.13
CA PHE A 129 2.83 -7.37 4.81
C PHE A 129 2.06 -8.67 5.08
N PHE A 130 0.85 -8.58 5.64
CA PHE A 130 0.05 -9.77 5.94
C PHE A 130 -0.37 -10.51 4.68
N ALA A 131 -0.71 -9.81 3.60
CA ALA A 131 -1.04 -10.43 2.33
C ALA A 131 0.18 -11.17 1.73
N VAL A 132 1.34 -10.52 1.66
CA VAL A 132 2.57 -11.14 1.15
C VAL A 132 2.98 -12.34 2.02
N HIS A 133 2.89 -12.20 3.34
CA HIS A 133 3.17 -13.28 4.28
C HIS A 133 2.19 -14.45 4.14
N GLU A 134 0.90 -14.17 4.00
CA GLU A 134 -0.10 -15.22 3.83
C GLU A 134 0.09 -15.98 2.51
N LEU A 135 0.51 -15.31 1.44
CA LEU A 135 0.72 -15.93 0.13
C LEU A 135 2.04 -16.70 0.02
N PHE A 136 3.15 -16.13 0.51
CA PHE A 136 4.49 -16.58 0.15
C PHE A 136 5.38 -17.03 1.32
N ALA A 137 4.93 -16.90 2.57
CA ALA A 137 5.73 -17.36 3.71
C ALA A 137 5.91 -18.88 3.68
N SER A 138 7.14 -19.31 3.94
CA SER A 138 7.52 -20.71 4.17
C SER A 138 8.42 -20.78 5.42
N PRO A 139 8.59 -21.95 6.04
CA PRO A 139 9.42 -22.10 7.24
C PRO A 139 10.88 -21.66 7.03
N ASP A 140 11.38 -21.72 5.80
CA ASP A 140 12.79 -21.50 5.46
C ASP A 140 13.07 -20.09 4.90
N VAL A 141 12.04 -19.23 4.80
CA VAL A 141 12.14 -17.90 4.21
C VAL A 141 11.66 -16.82 5.17
N LEU A 142 12.48 -15.79 5.34
CA LEU A 142 12.09 -14.55 6.00
C LEU A 142 11.61 -13.52 4.97
N ILE A 143 10.43 -12.97 5.21
CA ILE A 143 9.91 -11.82 4.47
C ILE A 143 10.23 -10.55 5.26
N LYS A 144 10.98 -9.63 4.67
CA LYS A 144 11.27 -8.32 5.27
C LYS A 144 11.25 -7.21 4.22
N PRO A 145 11.16 -5.93 4.62
CA PRO A 145 11.35 -4.83 3.69
C PRO A 145 12.69 -4.94 2.95
N ARG A 146 12.66 -4.73 1.64
CA ARG A 146 13.87 -4.72 0.81
C ARG A 146 14.63 -3.41 1.07
N GLY A 147 15.94 -3.52 1.29
CA GLY A 147 16.83 -2.39 1.54
C GLY A 147 17.65 -2.01 0.30
N GLY A 148 18.24 -0.83 0.30
CA GLY A 148 19.12 -0.34 -0.77
C GLY A 148 18.43 0.46 -1.87
N GLU A 149 17.10 0.38 -2.00
CA GLU A 149 16.34 1.30 -2.84
C GLU A 149 16.04 2.63 -2.14
N PRO A 150 16.01 3.76 -2.87
CA PRO A 150 15.51 5.01 -2.31
C PRO A 150 14.04 4.85 -1.91
N PRO A 151 13.58 5.54 -0.84
CA PRO A 151 12.18 5.52 -0.44
C PRO A 151 11.28 5.90 -1.62
N ILE A 152 10.22 5.12 -1.85
CA ILE A 152 9.20 5.47 -2.84
C ILE A 152 8.24 6.47 -2.20
N PRO A 153 8.10 7.69 -2.75
CA PRO A 153 7.18 8.67 -2.19
C PRO A 153 5.75 8.16 -2.16
N LEU A 154 5.01 8.53 -1.11
CA LEU A 154 3.56 8.39 -1.09
C LEU A 154 2.99 9.32 -2.16
N ASP A 155 2.35 8.73 -3.16
CA ASP A 155 1.82 9.45 -4.31
C ASP A 155 0.34 9.76 -4.09
N VAL A 156 0.06 11.02 -3.80
CA VAL A 156 -1.28 11.56 -3.56
C VAL A 156 -1.69 12.36 -4.78
N ILE A 157 -2.88 12.07 -5.29
CA ILE A 157 -3.50 12.87 -6.32
C ILE A 157 -4.89 13.32 -5.84
N LEU A 158 -5.15 14.62 -5.90
CA LEU A 158 -6.32 15.27 -5.32
C LEU A 158 -6.84 16.37 -6.23
N GLY A 159 -8.13 16.33 -6.56
CA GLY A 159 -8.75 17.29 -7.47
C GLY A 159 -10.01 16.74 -8.15
N ARG A 160 -10.50 17.43 -9.18
CA ARG A 160 -11.62 16.93 -10.00
C ARG A 160 -11.13 15.94 -11.03
N ASP A 161 -11.82 14.82 -11.07
CA ASP A 161 -11.73 13.85 -12.15
C ASP A 161 -12.18 14.49 -13.47
N PHE A 162 -11.45 14.21 -14.56
CA PHE A 162 -11.77 14.79 -15.86
C PHE A 162 -13.05 14.20 -16.47
N GLU A 163 -13.34 12.92 -16.22
CA GLU A 163 -14.44 12.21 -16.84
C GLU A 163 -15.79 12.51 -16.17
N ASP A 164 -15.84 12.49 -14.85
CA ASP A 164 -17.10 12.68 -14.10
C ASP A 164 -17.17 13.98 -13.29
N HIS A 165 -16.13 14.81 -13.35
CA HIS A 165 -16.02 16.11 -12.67
C HIS A 165 -16.19 16.05 -11.15
N ARG A 166 -16.16 14.85 -10.54
CA ARG A 166 -16.25 14.69 -9.09
C ARG A 166 -14.92 14.99 -8.44
N PHE A 167 -14.98 15.57 -7.25
CA PHE A 167 -13.81 15.74 -6.43
C PHE A 167 -13.38 14.38 -5.85
N LYS A 168 -12.19 13.93 -6.24
CA LYS A 168 -11.64 12.62 -5.87
C LYS A 168 -10.24 12.77 -5.28
N CYS A 169 -9.85 11.76 -4.49
CA CYS A 169 -8.50 11.57 -4.01
C CYS A 169 -8.03 10.16 -4.35
N ARG A 170 -6.79 10.03 -4.81
CA ARG A 170 -6.08 8.77 -5.00
C ARG A 170 -4.81 8.80 -4.17
N ILE A 171 -4.58 7.76 -3.38
CA ILE A 171 -3.36 7.61 -2.59
C ILE A 171 -2.73 6.28 -2.98
N LYS A 172 -1.49 6.32 -3.47
CA LYS A 172 -0.70 5.14 -3.82
C LYS A 172 0.49 5.02 -2.88
N CYS A 173 0.57 3.86 -2.25
CA CYS A 173 1.66 3.43 -1.39
C CYS A 173 2.34 2.22 -2.04
N VAL A 174 3.66 2.21 -2.12
CA VAL A 174 4.43 1.07 -2.62
C VAL A 174 5.30 0.57 -1.48
N ASN A 175 5.08 -0.68 -1.08
CA ASN A 175 5.87 -1.36 -0.06
C ASN A 175 6.73 -2.43 -0.74
N LEU A 176 8.05 -2.36 -0.55
CA LEU A 176 9.00 -3.25 -1.18
C LEU A 176 9.39 -4.36 -0.21
N PHE A 177 9.22 -5.61 -0.62
CA PHE A 177 9.55 -6.77 0.18
C PHE A 177 10.59 -7.65 -0.54
N GLY A 178 11.43 -8.29 0.25
CA GLY A 178 12.33 -9.34 -0.19
C GLY A 178 12.06 -10.63 0.58
N LEU A 179 12.15 -11.75 -0.12
CA LEU A 179 12.21 -13.09 0.45
C LEU A 179 13.67 -13.49 0.59
N TYR A 180 14.10 -13.81 1.80
CA TYR A 180 15.47 -14.15 2.14
C TYR A 180 15.52 -15.56 2.73
N SER A 181 16.49 -16.38 2.35
CA SER A 181 16.71 -17.68 2.99
C SER A 181 17.11 -17.49 4.45
N ASN A 182 16.58 -18.32 5.35
CA ASN A 182 17.07 -18.38 6.73
C ASN A 182 18.56 -18.77 6.78
N GLU A 183 19.04 -19.58 5.83
CA GLU A 183 20.45 -19.96 5.74
C GLU A 183 21.35 -18.74 5.46
N ASP A 184 20.94 -17.86 4.54
CA ASP A 184 21.67 -16.63 4.22
C ASP A 184 21.70 -15.68 5.43
N ILE A 185 20.63 -15.65 6.21
CA ILE A 185 20.53 -14.86 7.43
C ILE A 185 21.45 -15.42 8.51
N GLU A 186 21.46 -16.73 8.72
CA GLU A 186 22.38 -17.36 9.66
C GLU A 186 23.85 -17.14 9.29
N LEU A 187 24.16 -17.18 7.99
CA LEU A 187 25.50 -16.87 7.48
C LEU A 187 25.88 -15.41 7.75
N LEU A 188 24.96 -14.47 7.50
CA LEU A 188 25.17 -13.06 7.83
C LEU A 188 25.49 -12.88 9.32
N LEU A 189 24.67 -13.46 10.21
CA LEU A 189 24.84 -13.36 11.66
C LEU A 189 26.15 -13.95 12.18
N ARG A 190 26.77 -14.86 11.42
CA ARG A 190 28.08 -15.48 11.74
C ARG A 190 29.25 -14.78 11.05
N SER A 191 28.98 -13.77 10.22
CA SER A 191 29.98 -13.05 9.43
C SER A 191 30.14 -11.61 9.91
N ASP A 192 31.24 -10.95 9.52
CA ASP A 192 31.45 -9.51 9.75
C ASP A 192 30.68 -8.62 8.75
N ARG A 193 29.77 -9.18 7.97
CA ARG A 193 28.99 -8.42 6.98
C ARG A 193 27.89 -7.63 7.68
N GLU A 194 27.66 -6.40 7.22
CA GLU A 194 26.62 -5.51 7.76
C GLU A 194 25.26 -5.70 7.05
N ASP A 195 25.27 -6.19 5.80
CA ASP A 195 24.08 -6.29 4.96
C ASP A 195 23.88 -7.69 4.34
N LEU A 196 22.61 -8.07 4.20
CA LEU A 196 22.17 -9.25 3.44
C LEU A 196 22.45 -9.07 1.95
N ASP A 197 22.73 -10.18 1.26
CA ASP A 197 22.72 -10.24 -0.20
C ASP A 197 21.34 -9.91 -0.77
N ALA A 198 21.28 -9.77 -2.10
CA ALA A 198 20.01 -9.58 -2.80
C ALA A 198 18.99 -10.67 -2.41
N PRO A 199 17.70 -10.33 -2.27
CA PRO A 199 16.69 -11.31 -1.92
C PRO A 199 16.59 -12.40 -2.99
N LEU A 200 16.20 -13.61 -2.58
CA LEU A 200 15.87 -14.71 -3.48
C LEU A 200 14.80 -14.28 -4.48
N VAL A 201 13.82 -13.52 -3.99
CA VAL A 201 12.70 -12.97 -4.76
C VAL A 201 12.39 -11.60 -4.22
N ALA A 202 12.28 -10.62 -5.13
CA ALA A 202 11.78 -9.30 -4.80
C ALA A 202 10.30 -9.18 -5.15
N LEU A 203 9.54 -8.51 -4.29
CA LEU A 203 8.12 -8.28 -4.42
C LEU A 203 7.82 -6.79 -4.22
N ASP A 204 7.04 -6.23 -5.13
CA ASP A 204 6.46 -4.90 -4.99
C ASP A 204 4.98 -5.08 -4.60
N ALA A 205 4.59 -4.51 -3.46
CA ALA A 205 3.21 -4.49 -3.00
C ALA A 205 2.65 -3.06 -3.10
N VAL A 206 1.77 -2.83 -4.07
CA VAL A 206 1.19 -1.52 -4.37
C VAL A 206 -0.22 -1.45 -3.81
N VAL A 207 -0.43 -0.59 -2.81
CA VAL A 207 -1.76 -0.28 -2.28
C VAL A 207 -2.26 1.00 -2.91
N VAL A 208 -3.44 0.95 -3.52
CA VAL A 208 -4.14 2.12 -4.05
C VAL A 208 -5.46 2.31 -3.33
N GLU A 209 -5.61 3.45 -2.66
CA GLU A 209 -6.88 3.94 -2.15
C GLU A 209 -7.47 4.96 -3.12
N ARG A 210 -8.75 4.80 -3.44
CA ARG A 210 -9.54 5.76 -4.22
C ARG A 210 -10.68 6.25 -3.34
N ILE A 211 -10.86 7.56 -3.28
CA ILE A 211 -11.88 8.23 -2.48
C ILE A 211 -12.66 9.17 -3.38
N ASP A 212 -13.96 8.94 -3.53
CA ASP A 212 -14.90 9.92 -4.05
C ASP A 212 -15.33 10.80 -2.87
N LEU A 213 -14.73 11.99 -2.78
CA LEU A 213 -14.99 12.96 -1.72
C LEU A 213 -16.34 13.67 -1.92
N THR A 214 -16.95 13.50 -3.09
CA THR A 214 -18.28 14.05 -3.41
C THR A 214 -19.37 13.10 -2.94
N ALA A 215 -19.21 11.80 -3.20
CA ALA A 215 -20.18 10.76 -2.87
C ALA A 215 -19.90 10.02 -1.54
N ASP A 216 -18.85 10.42 -0.82
CA ASP A 216 -18.38 9.81 0.42
C ASP A 216 -17.98 8.32 0.30
N LYS A 217 -17.59 7.87 -0.89
CA LYS A 217 -17.24 6.46 -1.15
C LYS A 217 -15.71 6.27 -1.19
N SER A 218 -15.24 5.16 -0.66
CA SER A 218 -13.83 4.75 -0.72
C SER A 218 -13.71 3.30 -1.18
N SER A 219 -12.59 2.99 -1.82
CA SER A 219 -12.19 1.62 -2.16
C SER A 219 -10.68 1.48 -2.05
N ARG A 220 -10.20 0.33 -1.58
CA ARG A 220 -8.77 0.01 -1.49
C ARG A 220 -8.47 -1.27 -2.25
N ARG A 221 -7.35 -1.29 -2.95
CA ARG A 221 -6.85 -2.47 -3.67
C ARG A 221 -5.36 -2.65 -3.43
N LEU A 222 -4.93 -3.90 -3.39
CA LEU A 222 -3.55 -4.32 -3.33
C LEU A 222 -3.18 -5.02 -4.64
N THR A 223 -2.03 -4.66 -5.17
CA THR A 223 -1.34 -5.34 -6.27
C THR A 223 -0.05 -5.93 -5.74
N ILE A 224 0.23 -7.20 -5.99
CA ILE A 224 1.53 -7.82 -5.70
C ILE A 224 2.15 -8.26 -7.01
N CYS A 225 3.36 -7.78 -7.30
CA CYS A 225 4.06 -8.10 -8.53
C CYS A 225 5.58 -8.19 -8.31
N SER A 226 6.29 -8.69 -9.34
CA SER A 226 7.75 -8.60 -9.38
C SER A 226 8.18 -7.19 -9.82
N PRO A 227 9.33 -6.66 -9.39
CA PRO A 227 9.81 -5.35 -9.83
C PRO A 227 9.92 -5.21 -11.36
N ASP A 228 10.27 -6.30 -12.05
CA ASP A 228 10.45 -6.30 -13.51
C ASP A 228 9.14 -6.30 -14.32
N SER A 229 8.00 -6.67 -13.70
CA SER A 229 6.68 -6.59 -14.35
C SER A 229 6.23 -5.14 -14.61
N ASN A 230 6.83 -4.15 -13.93
CA ASN A 230 6.48 -2.74 -14.06
C ASN A 230 7.12 -2.04 -15.27
N LYS A 231 7.89 -2.75 -16.11
CA LYS A 231 8.49 -2.19 -17.34
C LYS A 231 7.47 -1.92 -18.46
N THR A 232 6.30 -2.55 -18.40
CA THR A 232 5.18 -2.26 -19.29
C THR A 232 4.04 -1.72 -18.43
N PRO A 233 3.58 -0.47 -18.64
CA PRO A 233 2.45 0.06 -17.89
C PRO A 233 1.28 -0.91 -18.02
N THR A 234 0.78 -1.42 -16.90
CA THR A 234 -0.42 -2.26 -16.95
C THR A 234 -1.60 -1.40 -17.41
N LYS A 235 -2.65 -2.02 -17.96
CA LYS A 235 -3.90 -1.30 -18.30
C LYS A 235 -4.41 -0.49 -17.09
N PHE A 236 -4.25 -1.04 -15.88
CA PHE A 236 -4.53 -0.35 -14.63
C PHE A 236 -3.62 0.85 -14.38
N ASP A 237 -2.30 0.76 -14.61
CA ASP A 237 -1.39 1.91 -14.50
C ASP A 237 -1.70 3.02 -15.52
N LEU A 238 -2.20 2.66 -16.69
CA LEU A 238 -2.67 3.61 -17.71
C LEU A 238 -3.98 4.27 -17.28
N GLU A 239 -4.98 3.49 -16.85
CA GLU A 239 -6.25 4.00 -16.27
C GLU A 239 -6.02 4.82 -14.99
N LEU A 240 -4.93 4.57 -14.24
CA LEU A 240 -4.54 5.30 -13.03
C LEU A 240 -3.87 6.65 -13.31
N ARG A 241 -3.29 6.83 -14.51
CA ARG A 241 -2.75 8.12 -14.98
C ARG A 241 -3.83 9.05 -15.51
N GLU A 242 -5.02 8.52 -15.80
CA GLU A 242 -6.17 9.26 -16.33
C GLU A 242 -7.03 9.93 -15.24
N LEU A 243 -6.75 9.68 -13.96
CA LEU A 243 -7.13 10.63 -12.93
C LEU A 243 -6.25 11.87 -13.17
N PHE A 244 -6.88 12.93 -13.70
CA PHE A 244 -6.40 14.25 -14.16
C PHE A 244 -6.08 14.38 -15.65
#